data_AF-A0A4Q3AAV4-F1
#
_entry.id   AF-A0A4Q3AAV4-F1
#
_cell.length_a   1.000
_cell.length_b   1.000
_cell.length_c   1.000
_cell.angle_alpha   90.00
_cell.angle_beta   90.00
_cell.angle_gamma   90.00
#
_symmetry.space_group_name_H-M   'P 1'
#
loop_
_entity.id
_entity.type
_entity.pdbx_description
1 polymer ?
#
loop_
_entity_poly.entity_id
_entity_poly.type
_entity_poly.pdbx_seq_one_letter_code
_entity_poly.pdbx_strand_id
1 'polypeptide(L)'
;MDPRLLRAYNEELAYLRETAREFGEEHEAVAGRLGLKTPTDPDPYVERLLEGVAFLAARVQLKLTDQYPQFTEHLLQAIQPHYLAPTPSICVAQMEPIEDPGLADGHVVPRLTQLSAIATEHGGANVIFRTGHDVTLYPLRIVEAEYLSSRAAVAPYAGHTNMRAEAGLRLRFAATAGASLKSIRPTDLPIYLDGSEAVPGELYRQLAGETLAVVAGAPGKERSWRKLPLPEQFGFEDSQA
;
A
#
# COMPACT_ATOMS: atom_id res chain seq x y z
N MET A 1 -30.52 21.90 1.05
CA MET A 1 -30.10 22.81 -0.03
C MET A 1 -28.57 22.77 -0.08
N ASP A 2 -27.93 22.65 -1.25
CA ASP A 2 -26.46 22.56 -1.34
C ASP A 2 -25.83 23.86 -0.78
N PRO A 3 -24.94 23.81 0.22
CA PRO A 3 -24.30 24.99 0.80
C PRO A 3 -23.53 25.84 -0.23
N ARG A 4 -23.04 25.23 -1.31
CA ARG A 4 -22.28 25.89 -2.38
C ARG A 4 -23.16 26.79 -3.25
N LEU A 5 -24.47 26.56 -3.26
CA LEU A 5 -25.42 27.31 -4.10
C LEU A 5 -25.48 28.79 -3.72
N LEU A 6 -25.41 29.11 -2.41
CA LEU A 6 -25.44 30.50 -1.96
C LEU A 6 -24.21 31.27 -2.47
N ARG A 7 -23.03 30.63 -2.46
CA ARG A 7 -21.81 31.23 -2.98
C ARG A 7 -21.92 31.46 -4.49
N ALA A 8 -22.31 30.44 -5.24
CA ALA A 8 -22.49 30.54 -6.70
C ALA A 8 -23.55 31.60 -7.07
N TYR A 9 -24.63 31.70 -6.29
CA TYR A 9 -25.64 32.74 -6.47
C TYR A 9 -25.06 34.15 -6.29
N ASN A 10 -24.30 34.38 -5.22
CA ASN A 10 -23.69 35.69 -4.97
C ASN A 10 -22.64 36.04 -6.03
N GLU A 11 -21.87 35.05 -6.49
CA GLU A 11 -20.90 35.21 -7.59
C GLU A 11 -21.61 35.57 -8.90
N GLU A 12 -22.67 34.86 -9.29
CA GLU A 12 -23.46 35.15 -10.49
C GLU A 12 -24.19 36.49 -10.41
N LEU A 13 -24.71 36.86 -9.24
CA LEU A 13 -25.37 38.15 -9.04
C LEU A 13 -24.38 39.31 -9.15
N ALA A 14 -23.17 39.15 -8.60
CA ALA A 14 -22.09 40.13 -8.74
C ALA A 14 -21.63 40.23 -10.20
N TYR A 15 -21.45 39.09 -10.86
CA TYR A 15 -21.08 39.02 -12.28
C TYR A 15 -22.11 39.73 -13.17
N LEU A 16 -23.40 39.43 -12.98
CA LEU A 16 -24.50 40.05 -13.73
C LEU A 16 -24.49 41.58 -13.60
N ARG A 17 -24.28 42.09 -12.38
CA ARG A 17 -24.21 43.54 -12.11
C ARG A 17 -22.98 44.19 -12.74
N GLU A 18 -21.83 43.55 -12.64
CA GLU A 18 -20.59 44.08 -13.21
C GLU A 18 -20.66 44.11 -14.74
N THR A 19 -21.11 43.03 -15.37
CA THR A 19 -21.27 42.98 -16.83
C THR A 19 -22.35 43.94 -17.33
N ALA A 20 -23.42 44.17 -16.56
CA ALA A 20 -24.42 45.19 -16.90
C ALA A 20 -23.83 46.61 -16.86
N ARG A 21 -22.93 46.89 -15.90
CA ARG A 21 -22.19 48.16 -15.82
C ARG A 21 -21.27 48.35 -17.02
N GLU A 22 -20.45 47.35 -17.33
CA GLU A 22 -19.52 47.36 -18.48
C GLU A 22 -20.28 47.56 -19.80
N PHE A 23 -21.37 46.82 -20.01
CA PHE A 23 -22.23 46.97 -21.18
C PHE A 23 -22.83 48.39 -21.27
N GLY A 24 -23.19 48.96 -20.12
CA GLY A 24 -23.71 50.32 -20.01
C GLY A 24 -22.72 51.39 -20.47
N GLU A 25 -21.43 51.18 -20.17
CA GLU A 25 -20.32 52.07 -20.55
C GLU A 25 -19.96 51.93 -22.03
N GLU A 26 -19.94 50.73 -22.59
CA GLU A 26 -19.61 50.48 -23.99
C GLU A 26 -20.72 50.89 -24.98
N HIS A 27 -21.99 50.77 -24.57
CA HIS A 27 -23.14 50.94 -25.45
C HIS A 27 -24.11 52.02 -24.96
N GLU A 28 -23.64 53.26 -24.89
CA GLU A 28 -24.38 54.38 -24.29
C GLU A 28 -25.82 54.56 -24.81
N ALA A 29 -26.02 54.47 -26.13
CA ALA A 29 -27.33 54.66 -26.75
C ALA A 29 -28.34 53.56 -26.37
N VAL A 30 -27.87 52.33 -26.14
CA VAL A 30 -28.68 51.18 -25.74
C VAL A 30 -28.88 51.19 -24.22
N ALA A 31 -27.83 51.50 -23.47
CA ALA A 31 -27.84 51.63 -22.01
C ALA A 31 -28.88 52.67 -21.53
N GLY A 32 -29.00 53.80 -22.24
CA GLY A 32 -30.01 54.82 -21.96
C GLY A 32 -31.45 54.33 -22.17
N ARG A 33 -31.68 53.39 -23.10
CA ARG A 33 -33.00 52.77 -23.32
C ARG A 33 -33.32 51.71 -22.27
N LEU A 34 -32.30 51.07 -21.70
CA LEU A 34 -32.40 50.02 -20.68
C LEU A 34 -32.37 50.57 -19.24
N GLY A 35 -32.11 51.87 -19.05
CA GLY A 35 -32.04 52.48 -17.72
C GLY A 35 -30.77 52.16 -16.92
N LEU A 36 -29.69 51.72 -17.58
CA LEU A 36 -28.46 51.28 -16.91
C LEU A 36 -27.57 52.43 -16.39
N LYS A 37 -27.76 53.67 -16.87
CA LYS A 37 -26.89 54.82 -16.58
C LYS A 37 -27.21 55.60 -15.30
N THR A 38 -28.41 55.45 -14.74
CA THR A 38 -28.84 56.26 -13.58
C THR A 38 -29.74 55.44 -12.65
N PRO A 39 -29.17 54.73 -11.65
CA PRO A 39 -29.95 53.99 -10.66
C PRO A 39 -30.43 54.98 -9.59
N THR A 40 -31.29 55.93 -9.93
CA THR A 40 -31.92 56.78 -8.90
C THR A 40 -33.05 56.05 -8.18
N ASP A 41 -33.62 55.00 -8.80
CA ASP A 41 -34.55 54.06 -8.14
C ASP A 41 -34.73 52.79 -9.00
N PRO A 42 -33.92 51.73 -8.80
CA PRO A 42 -34.09 50.48 -9.54
C PRO A 42 -35.43 49.83 -9.17
N ASP A 43 -36.21 49.41 -10.18
CA ASP A 43 -37.50 48.75 -9.96
C ASP A 43 -37.30 47.45 -9.14
N PRO A 44 -37.91 47.34 -7.94
CA PRO A 44 -37.75 46.16 -7.08
C PRO A 44 -38.16 44.84 -7.74
N TYR A 45 -39.10 44.85 -8.69
CA TYR A 45 -39.52 43.65 -9.42
C TYR A 45 -38.48 43.22 -10.45
N VAL A 46 -37.78 44.18 -11.07
CA VAL A 46 -36.69 43.90 -12.00
C VAL A 46 -35.47 43.36 -11.26
N GLU A 47 -35.11 43.95 -10.12
CA GLU A 47 -34.02 43.40 -9.27
C GLU A 47 -34.33 41.97 -8.84
N ARG A 48 -35.56 41.68 -8.37
CA ARG A 48 -35.95 40.31 -8.01
C ARG A 48 -35.95 39.35 -9.19
N LEU A 49 -36.24 39.84 -10.41
CA LEU A 49 -36.10 39.04 -11.62
C LEU A 49 -34.63 38.72 -11.91
N LEU A 50 -33.73 39.70 -11.78
CA LEU A 50 -32.28 39.52 -11.97
C LEU A 50 -31.68 38.59 -10.91
N GLU A 51 -32.12 38.68 -9.65
CA GLU A 51 -31.81 37.71 -8.60
C GLU A 51 -32.31 36.30 -8.99
N GLY A 52 -33.53 36.19 -9.52
CA GLY A 52 -34.05 34.92 -10.03
C GLY A 52 -33.22 34.34 -11.18
N VAL A 53 -32.73 35.19 -12.09
CA VAL A 53 -31.84 34.80 -13.20
C VAL A 53 -30.48 34.33 -12.65
N ALA A 54 -29.87 35.10 -11.74
CA ALA A 54 -28.61 34.71 -11.08
C ALA A 54 -28.75 33.38 -10.34
N PHE A 55 -29.90 33.14 -9.70
CA PHE A 55 -30.19 31.86 -9.04
C PHE A 55 -30.25 30.69 -10.03
N LEU A 56 -30.90 30.86 -11.19
CA LEU A 56 -30.94 29.82 -12.22
C LEU A 56 -29.56 29.57 -12.84
N ALA A 57 -28.80 30.64 -13.12
CA ALA A 57 -27.44 30.54 -13.64
C ALA A 57 -26.51 29.82 -12.66
N ALA A 58 -26.57 30.17 -11.37
CA ALA A 58 -25.79 29.53 -10.32
C ALA A 58 -26.04 28.02 -10.24
N ARG A 59 -27.28 27.57 -10.44
CA ARG A 59 -27.60 26.13 -10.49
C ARG A 59 -26.96 25.44 -11.70
N VAL A 60 -26.91 26.11 -12.84
CA VAL A 60 -26.24 25.58 -14.05
C VAL A 60 -24.74 25.50 -13.82
N GLN A 61 -24.11 26.55 -13.28
CA GLN A 61 -22.68 26.55 -12.97
C GLN A 61 -22.31 25.46 -11.97
N LEU A 62 -23.10 25.30 -10.92
CA LEU A 62 -22.86 24.25 -9.93
C LEU A 62 -22.92 22.87 -10.58
N LYS A 63 -23.90 22.65 -11.48
CA LYS A 63 -24.01 21.40 -12.22
C LYS A 63 -22.84 21.18 -13.17
N LEU A 64 -22.38 22.21 -13.89
CA LEU A 64 -21.20 22.12 -14.76
C LEU A 64 -19.93 21.80 -13.94
N THR A 65 -19.77 22.45 -12.80
CA THR A 65 -18.65 22.22 -11.89
C THR A 65 -18.64 20.78 -11.39
N ASP A 66 -19.80 20.22 -11.04
CA ASP A 66 -19.91 18.83 -10.58
C ASP A 66 -19.62 17.79 -11.71
N GLN A 67 -19.60 18.19 -12.99
CA GLN A 67 -19.23 17.30 -14.10
C GLN A 67 -17.72 17.16 -14.31
N TYR A 68 -16.91 18.13 -13.86
CA TYR A 68 -15.46 18.09 -14.05
C TYR A 68 -14.77 16.89 -13.38
N PRO A 69 -15.09 16.53 -12.12
CA PRO A 69 -14.56 15.32 -11.50
C PRO A 69 -14.91 14.06 -12.29
N GLN A 70 -16.17 13.94 -12.74
CA GLN A 70 -16.64 12.78 -13.52
C GLN A 70 -15.88 12.64 -14.84
N PHE A 71 -15.65 13.74 -15.55
CA PHE A 71 -14.84 13.74 -16.76
C PHE A 71 -13.41 13.26 -16.49
N THR A 72 -12.79 13.77 -15.43
CA THR A 72 -11.41 13.44 -15.08
C THR A 72 -11.27 11.98 -14.62
N GLU A 73 -12.22 11.48 -13.83
CA GLU A 73 -12.31 10.07 -13.43
C GLU A 73 -12.45 9.15 -14.64
N HIS A 74 -13.36 9.46 -15.59
CA HIS A 74 -13.51 8.66 -16.80
C HIS A 74 -12.24 8.66 -17.67
N LEU A 75 -11.55 9.79 -17.77
CA LEU A 75 -10.28 9.87 -18.47
C LEU A 75 -9.20 8.99 -17.80
N LEU A 76 -9.10 9.06 -16.47
CA LEU A 76 -8.19 8.21 -15.70
C LEU A 76 -8.54 6.73 -15.85
N GLN A 77 -9.84 6.39 -15.89
CA GLN A 77 -10.27 5.02 -16.10
C GLN A 77 -9.86 4.46 -17.47
N ALA A 78 -9.82 5.31 -18.51
CA ALA A 78 -9.41 4.91 -19.85
C ALA A 78 -7.88 4.75 -20.00
N ILE A 79 -7.09 5.57 -19.30
CA ILE A 79 -5.63 5.61 -19.46
C ILE A 79 -4.91 4.78 -18.39
N GLN A 80 -5.34 4.90 -17.13
CA GLN A 80 -4.65 4.42 -15.93
C GLN A 80 -5.68 3.89 -14.89
N PRO A 81 -6.44 2.83 -15.19
CA PRO A 81 -7.55 2.38 -14.34
C PRO A 81 -7.11 1.96 -12.93
N HIS A 82 -5.86 1.54 -12.76
CA HIS A 82 -5.32 1.10 -11.48
C HIS A 82 -5.17 2.23 -10.45
N TYR A 83 -5.20 3.51 -10.85
CA TYR A 83 -5.19 4.65 -9.91
C TYR A 83 -6.56 4.89 -9.25
N LEU A 84 -7.62 4.34 -9.83
CA LEU A 84 -8.98 4.39 -9.28
C LEU A 84 -9.37 3.07 -8.62
N ALA A 85 -8.57 2.03 -8.79
CA ALA A 85 -8.83 0.73 -8.20
C ALA A 85 -8.54 0.78 -6.68
N PRO A 86 -9.48 0.34 -5.83
CA PRO A 86 -9.20 0.23 -4.41
C PRO A 86 -8.14 -0.86 -4.18
N THR A 87 -7.16 -0.57 -3.31
CA THR A 87 -6.22 -1.58 -2.84
C THR A 87 -6.96 -2.59 -1.98
N PRO A 88 -6.92 -3.90 -2.31
CA PRO A 88 -7.56 -4.91 -1.47
C PRO A 88 -6.86 -5.02 -0.12
N SER A 89 -7.54 -5.61 0.85
CA SER A 89 -6.88 -6.04 2.08
C SER A 89 -5.85 -7.12 1.77
N ILE A 90 -4.64 -6.96 2.31
CA ILE A 90 -3.49 -7.87 2.14
C ILE A 90 -2.86 -8.13 3.51
N CYS A 91 -2.35 -9.34 3.70
CA CYS A 91 -1.66 -9.72 4.93
C CYS A 91 -0.57 -10.76 4.65
N VAL A 92 0.35 -10.89 5.60
CA VAL A 92 1.30 -12.01 5.64
C VAL A 92 0.71 -13.09 6.54
N ALA A 93 0.60 -14.31 6.00
CA ALA A 93 0.07 -15.46 6.73
C ALA A 93 1.18 -16.48 6.96
N GLN A 94 1.34 -16.92 8.21
CA GLN A 94 2.20 -18.06 8.55
C GLN A 94 1.40 -19.36 8.42
N MET A 95 1.95 -20.32 7.69
CA MET A 95 1.38 -21.66 7.56
C MET A 95 2.23 -22.65 8.36
N GLU A 96 1.66 -23.23 9.41
CA GLU A 96 2.32 -24.30 10.17
C GLU A 96 1.80 -25.65 9.68
N PRO A 97 2.67 -26.53 9.16
CA PRO A 97 2.24 -27.85 8.73
C PRO A 97 1.87 -28.72 9.92
N ILE A 98 0.77 -29.48 9.78
CA ILE A 98 0.37 -30.53 10.72
C ILE A 98 1.37 -31.69 10.61
N GLU A 99 1.55 -32.46 11.69
CA GLU A 99 2.49 -33.57 11.73
C GLU A 99 2.21 -34.59 10.61
N ASP A 100 3.07 -34.60 9.59
CA ASP A 100 3.03 -35.53 8.46
C ASP A 100 4.44 -36.11 8.20
N PRO A 101 4.62 -37.44 8.28
CA PRO A 101 5.88 -38.11 7.95
C PRO A 101 6.42 -37.81 6.54
N GLY A 102 5.54 -37.50 5.57
CA GLY A 102 5.90 -37.20 4.19
C GLY A 102 6.47 -35.79 3.97
N LEU A 103 6.48 -34.94 5.00
CA LEU A 103 6.84 -33.53 4.85
C LEU A 103 8.34 -33.28 4.69
N ALA A 104 9.19 -34.28 4.93
CA ALA A 104 10.65 -34.14 4.86
C ALA A 104 11.16 -33.63 3.50
N ASP A 105 10.46 -33.99 2.42
CA ASP A 105 10.78 -33.57 1.04
C ASP A 105 10.20 -32.18 0.69
N GLY A 106 9.40 -31.60 1.57
CA GLY A 106 8.69 -30.34 1.37
C GLY A 106 7.31 -30.54 0.72
N HIS A 107 6.31 -29.80 1.21
CA HIS A 107 4.98 -29.76 0.63
C HIS A 107 4.70 -28.39 0.00
N VAL A 108 4.43 -28.37 -1.31
CA VAL A 108 4.15 -27.12 -2.02
C VAL A 108 2.68 -26.75 -1.87
N VAL A 109 2.43 -25.58 -1.30
CA VAL A 109 1.14 -24.88 -1.33
C VAL A 109 1.15 -23.97 -2.56
N PRO A 110 0.34 -24.23 -3.59
CA PRO A 110 0.37 -23.44 -4.82
C PRO A 110 -0.06 -21.99 -4.62
N ARG A 111 0.36 -21.12 -5.54
CA ARG A 111 -0.19 -19.77 -5.73
C ARG A 111 -1.71 -19.84 -5.90
N LEU A 112 -2.39 -18.80 -5.43
CA LEU A 112 -3.84 -18.67 -5.44
C LEU A 112 -4.58 -19.67 -4.53
N THR A 113 -3.88 -20.38 -3.64
CA THR A 113 -4.51 -21.20 -2.61
C THR A 113 -5.37 -20.32 -1.72
N GLN A 114 -6.62 -20.74 -1.53
CA GLN A 114 -7.62 -19.97 -0.80
C GLN A 114 -7.42 -20.07 0.72
N LEU A 115 -7.40 -18.93 1.40
CA LEU A 115 -7.40 -18.82 2.85
C LEU A 115 -8.70 -18.11 3.29
N SER A 116 -9.43 -18.69 4.25
CA SER A 116 -10.69 -18.11 4.74
C SER A 116 -10.46 -17.49 6.12
N ALA A 117 -10.96 -16.28 6.32
CA ALA A 117 -10.97 -15.61 7.61
C ALA A 117 -12.36 -15.05 7.92
N ILE A 118 -12.68 -14.87 9.20
CA ILE A 118 -13.94 -14.25 9.62
C ILE A 118 -13.62 -12.87 10.19
N ALA A 119 -14.17 -11.83 9.58
CA ALA A 119 -14.04 -10.45 10.06
C ALA A 119 -15.02 -10.22 11.23
N THR A 120 -14.65 -10.69 12.42
CA THR A 120 -15.47 -10.63 13.63
C THR A 120 -15.92 -9.21 13.99
N GLU A 121 -15.03 -8.22 13.82
CA GLU A 121 -15.31 -6.80 14.08
C GLU A 121 -16.24 -6.15 13.03
N HIS A 122 -16.48 -6.82 11.90
CA HIS A 122 -17.28 -6.32 10.78
C HIS A 122 -18.50 -7.23 10.53
N GLY A 123 -19.22 -7.56 11.60
CA GLY A 123 -20.47 -8.32 11.52
C GLY A 123 -20.28 -9.80 11.14
N GLY A 124 -19.08 -10.36 11.29
CA GLY A 124 -18.80 -11.77 11.02
C GLY A 124 -18.76 -12.13 9.53
N ALA A 125 -18.45 -11.15 8.66
CA ALA A 125 -18.32 -11.39 7.24
C ALA A 125 -17.21 -12.41 6.94
N ASN A 126 -17.48 -13.34 6.00
CA ASN A 126 -16.46 -14.25 5.50
C ASN A 126 -15.56 -13.52 4.50
N VAL A 127 -14.26 -13.53 4.74
CA VAL A 127 -13.24 -12.90 3.91
C VAL A 127 -12.35 -13.98 3.32
N ILE A 128 -12.09 -13.85 2.02
CA ILE A 128 -11.27 -14.80 1.27
C ILE A 128 -9.99 -14.12 0.84
N PHE A 129 -8.86 -14.65 1.31
CA PHE A 129 -7.53 -14.31 0.84
C PHE A 129 -7.01 -15.42 -0.10
N ARG A 130 -5.97 -15.08 -0.86
CA ARG A 130 -5.27 -16.02 -1.75
C ARG A 130 -3.77 -15.86 -1.58
N THR A 131 -3.03 -16.97 -1.61
CA THR A 131 -1.56 -16.92 -1.61
C THR A 131 -1.03 -16.20 -2.86
N GLY A 132 -0.05 -15.32 -2.67
CA GLY A 132 0.56 -14.54 -3.76
C GLY A 132 1.54 -15.34 -4.62
N HIS A 133 2.10 -16.44 -4.08
CA HIS A 133 3.08 -17.29 -4.74
C HIS A 133 3.05 -18.72 -4.18
N ASP A 134 3.82 -19.63 -4.80
CA ASP A 134 4.01 -21.00 -4.32
C ASP A 134 4.84 -20.98 -3.02
N VAL A 135 4.36 -21.65 -1.97
CA VAL A 135 5.04 -21.74 -0.67
C VAL A 135 5.37 -23.18 -0.36
N THR A 136 6.65 -23.49 -0.16
CA THR A 136 7.07 -24.85 0.24
C THR A 136 7.15 -24.95 1.75
N LEU A 137 6.33 -25.83 2.33
CA LEU A 137 6.29 -26.11 3.76
C LEU A 137 7.28 -27.22 4.09
N TYR A 138 8.16 -26.97 5.05
CA TYR A 138 9.08 -27.95 5.62
C TYR A 138 8.76 -28.20 7.10
N PRO A 139 9.13 -29.36 7.68
CA PRO A 139 8.99 -29.63 9.11
C PRO A 139 10.11 -28.93 9.87
N LEU A 140 10.24 -27.61 9.71
CA LEU A 140 11.31 -26.78 10.20
C LEU A 140 10.74 -25.57 10.92
N ARG A 141 11.28 -25.27 12.10
CA ARG A 141 10.90 -24.07 12.88
C ARG A 141 12.14 -23.35 13.37
N ILE A 142 12.13 -22.03 13.30
CA ILE A 142 13.11 -21.19 14.00
C ILE A 142 12.73 -21.16 15.48
N VAL A 143 13.61 -21.67 16.34
CA VAL A 143 13.40 -21.74 17.80
C VAL A 143 14.17 -20.68 18.56
N GLU A 144 15.14 -20.03 17.92
CA GLU A 144 15.94 -18.97 18.52
C GLU A 144 16.47 -18.06 17.41
N ALA A 145 16.44 -16.75 17.67
CA ALA A 145 17.13 -15.74 16.88
C ALA A 145 17.93 -14.85 17.84
N GLU A 146 19.23 -14.76 17.63
CA GLU A 146 20.14 -13.96 18.47
C GLU A 146 21.02 -13.06 17.61
N TYR A 147 21.10 -11.78 17.98
CA TYR A 147 22.03 -10.83 17.39
C TYR A 147 23.36 -10.81 18.15
N LEU A 148 24.42 -11.24 17.49
CA LEU A 148 25.79 -11.28 17.98
C LEU A 148 26.47 -9.93 17.68
N SER A 149 26.45 -9.01 18.64
CA SER A 149 26.81 -7.60 18.43
C SER A 149 28.32 -7.27 18.48
N SER A 150 29.20 -8.28 18.51
CA SER A 150 30.65 -8.03 18.62
C SER A 150 31.50 -9.07 17.91
N ARG A 151 32.72 -8.66 17.54
CA ARG A 151 33.77 -9.55 17.01
C ARG A 151 34.01 -10.77 17.87
N ALA A 152 34.03 -10.60 19.20
CA ALA A 152 34.24 -11.70 20.13
C ALA A 152 33.10 -12.72 20.07
N ALA A 153 31.85 -12.25 19.92
CA ALA A 153 30.68 -13.11 19.82
C ALA A 153 30.63 -13.92 18.50
N VAL A 154 31.16 -13.36 17.40
CA VAL A 154 31.18 -14.05 16.09
C VAL A 154 32.46 -14.84 15.81
N ALA A 155 33.54 -14.60 16.56
CA ALA A 155 34.84 -15.28 16.38
C ALA A 155 34.76 -16.82 16.30
N PRO A 156 33.93 -17.53 17.10
CA PRO A 156 33.80 -18.97 17.01
C PRO A 156 33.31 -19.48 15.63
N TYR A 157 32.57 -18.65 14.90
CA TYR A 157 31.96 -18.99 13.61
C TYR A 157 32.76 -18.44 12.42
N ALA A 158 33.63 -17.45 12.65
CA ALA A 158 34.43 -16.80 11.61
C ALA A 158 35.62 -17.65 11.11
N GLY A 159 36.06 -18.64 11.91
CA GLY A 159 37.20 -19.50 11.57
C GLY A 159 37.03 -20.31 10.28
N HIS A 160 35.80 -20.45 9.78
CA HIS A 160 35.44 -21.25 8.60
C HIS A 160 35.36 -20.47 7.31
N THR A 161 35.31 -19.14 7.39
CA THR A 161 34.98 -18.29 6.25
C THR A 161 36.18 -17.49 5.75
N ASN A 162 37.29 -17.46 6.51
CA ASN A 162 38.41 -16.52 6.34
C ASN A 162 37.96 -15.05 6.32
N MET A 163 36.75 -14.75 6.79
CA MET A 163 36.16 -13.41 6.82
C MET A 163 36.26 -12.82 8.22
N ARG A 164 36.42 -11.49 8.28
CA ARG A 164 36.37 -10.73 9.53
C ARG A 164 34.98 -10.10 9.67
N ALA A 165 34.10 -10.75 10.41
CA ALA A 165 32.79 -10.21 10.75
C ALA A 165 32.85 -9.38 12.04
N GLU A 166 32.15 -8.25 12.07
CA GLU A 166 32.02 -7.39 13.25
C GLU A 166 30.82 -7.78 14.14
N ALA A 167 29.78 -8.32 13.52
CA ALA A 167 28.55 -8.78 14.13
C ALA A 167 27.95 -9.95 13.31
N GLY A 168 26.88 -10.57 13.79
CA GLY A 168 26.19 -11.63 13.07
C GLY A 168 24.80 -11.93 13.61
N LEU A 169 23.95 -12.55 12.80
CA LEU A 169 22.64 -13.05 13.20
C LEU A 169 22.71 -14.57 13.30
N ARG A 170 22.39 -15.12 14.48
CA ARG A 170 22.31 -16.57 14.69
C ARG A 170 20.86 -17.00 14.72
N LEU A 171 20.51 -17.91 13.82
CA LEU A 171 19.21 -18.58 13.80
C LEU A 171 19.38 -20.04 14.19
N ARG A 172 18.59 -20.52 15.16
CA ARG A 172 18.54 -21.93 15.52
C ARG A 172 17.28 -22.55 14.99
N PHE A 173 17.44 -23.67 14.29
CA PHE A 173 16.33 -24.43 13.73
C PHE A 173 16.11 -25.73 14.49
N ALA A 174 14.86 -26.11 14.65
CA ALA A 174 14.44 -27.42 15.11
C ALA A 174 13.57 -28.09 14.05
N ALA A 175 13.68 -29.41 13.94
CA ALA A 175 12.73 -30.19 13.16
C ALA A 175 11.43 -30.33 13.95
N THR A 176 10.30 -30.29 13.24
CA THR A 176 8.96 -30.55 13.78
C THR A 176 8.43 -31.89 13.25
N ALA A 177 7.22 -32.29 13.63
CA ALA A 177 6.54 -33.46 13.07
C ALA A 177 7.31 -34.80 13.19
N GLY A 178 8.15 -34.94 14.23
CA GLY A 178 8.98 -36.14 14.43
C GLY A 178 10.09 -36.34 13.37
N ALA A 179 10.27 -35.40 12.45
CA ALA A 179 11.27 -35.49 11.39
C ALA A 179 12.69 -35.34 11.96
N SER A 180 13.66 -35.94 11.26
CA SER A 180 15.07 -35.67 11.54
C SER A 180 15.50 -34.40 10.81
N LEU A 181 16.19 -33.49 11.49
CA LEU A 181 16.77 -32.31 10.82
C LEU A 181 17.72 -32.69 9.66
N LYS A 182 18.29 -33.90 9.68
CA LYS A 182 19.17 -34.41 8.60
C LYS A 182 18.43 -34.84 7.34
N SER A 183 17.13 -35.18 7.44
CA SER A 183 16.34 -35.60 6.28
C SER A 183 15.72 -34.42 5.54
N ILE A 184 15.62 -33.25 6.18
CA ILE A 184 15.07 -32.03 5.59
C ILE A 184 16.12 -31.41 4.67
N ARG A 185 15.78 -31.28 3.38
CA ARG A 185 16.68 -30.72 2.35
C ARG A 185 15.99 -29.59 1.60
N PRO A 186 15.83 -28.41 2.24
CA PRO A 186 15.31 -27.25 1.54
C PRO A 186 16.32 -26.80 0.49
N THR A 187 15.83 -26.52 -0.71
CA THR A 187 16.62 -25.85 -1.76
C THR A 187 16.71 -24.36 -1.41
N ASP A 188 15.57 -23.77 -1.06
CA ASP A 188 15.40 -22.37 -0.71
C ASP A 188 14.66 -22.27 0.62
N LEU A 189 15.05 -21.30 1.45
CA LEU A 189 14.41 -21.06 2.74
C LEU A 189 14.13 -19.56 2.92
N PRO A 190 12.99 -19.07 2.39
CA PRO A 190 12.56 -17.70 2.63
C PRO A 190 12.37 -17.44 4.12
N ILE A 191 12.93 -16.33 4.60
CA ILE A 191 12.79 -15.88 6.00
C ILE A 191 12.07 -14.55 6.00
N TYR A 192 10.89 -14.52 6.61
CA TYR A 192 10.14 -13.29 6.83
C TYR A 192 10.66 -12.60 8.10
N LEU A 193 10.99 -11.32 7.99
CA LEU A 193 11.40 -10.48 9.12
C LEU A 193 10.14 -9.78 9.66
N ASP A 194 9.52 -10.39 10.66
CA ASP A 194 8.32 -9.84 11.29
C ASP A 194 8.64 -8.65 12.21
N GLY A 195 7.71 -7.70 12.25
CA GLY A 195 7.79 -6.50 13.07
C GLY A 195 7.56 -5.22 12.28
N SER A 196 7.29 -4.14 13.02
CA SER A 196 7.18 -2.79 12.49
C SER A 196 8.46 -1.99 12.77
N GLU A 197 8.68 -0.92 12.00
CA GLU A 197 9.71 0.11 12.25
C GLU A 197 11.15 -0.28 11.87
N ALA A 198 12.15 0.26 12.59
CA ALA A 198 13.54 0.32 12.14
C ALA A 198 14.28 -1.02 12.20
N VAL A 199 13.93 -1.91 13.13
CA VAL A 199 14.72 -3.14 13.39
C VAL A 199 14.64 -4.14 12.24
N PRO A 200 13.45 -4.55 11.73
CA PRO A 200 13.39 -5.45 10.57
C PRO A 200 14.02 -4.84 9.32
N GLY A 201 13.87 -3.52 9.10
CA GLY A 201 14.48 -2.82 7.98
C GLY A 201 16.00 -2.79 8.04
N GLU A 202 16.58 -2.58 9.23
CA GLU A 202 18.02 -2.62 9.44
C GLU A 202 18.58 -4.03 9.31
N LEU A 203 17.89 -5.04 9.85
CA LEU A 203 18.25 -6.44 9.64
C LEU A 203 18.17 -6.83 8.16
N TYR A 204 17.13 -6.40 7.44
CA TYR A 204 17.02 -6.63 6.01
C TYR A 204 18.20 -6.03 5.24
N ARG A 205 18.54 -4.75 5.54
CA ARG A 205 19.68 -4.05 4.95
C ARG A 205 20.99 -4.79 5.19
N GLN A 206 21.25 -5.22 6.42
CA GLN A 206 22.45 -5.96 6.79
C GLN A 206 22.50 -7.33 6.11
N LEU A 207 21.38 -8.07 6.10
CA LEU A 207 21.30 -9.39 5.48
C LEU A 207 21.53 -9.30 3.97
N ALA A 208 20.76 -8.47 3.26
CA ALA A 208 20.83 -8.40 1.79
C ALA A 208 22.07 -7.64 1.27
N GLY A 209 22.61 -6.69 2.04
CA GLY A 209 23.67 -5.78 1.57
C GLY A 209 25.05 -5.98 2.20
N GLU A 210 25.14 -6.52 3.42
CA GLU A 210 26.38 -6.52 4.22
C GLU A 210 26.82 -7.93 4.67
N THR A 211 26.09 -8.99 4.29
CA THR A 211 26.45 -10.35 4.68
C THR A 211 27.77 -10.77 4.04
N LEU A 212 28.80 -10.94 4.87
CA LEU A 212 30.11 -11.41 4.43
C LEU A 212 30.15 -12.92 4.20
N ALA A 213 29.41 -13.68 5.00
CA ALA A 213 29.30 -15.13 4.89
C ALA A 213 28.11 -15.67 5.67
N VAL A 214 27.55 -16.78 5.18
CA VAL A 214 26.57 -17.60 5.90
C VAL A 214 27.22 -18.94 6.21
N VAL A 215 27.06 -19.42 7.44
CA VAL A 215 27.55 -20.72 7.87
C VAL A 215 26.46 -21.47 8.63
N ALA A 216 26.42 -22.79 8.46
CA ALA A 216 25.46 -23.65 9.13
C ALA A 216 26.10 -24.94 9.63
N GLY A 217 25.67 -25.41 10.79
CA GLY A 217 26.05 -26.70 11.32
C GLY A 217 25.45 -26.99 12.69
N ALA A 218 25.79 -28.15 13.24
CA ALA A 218 25.27 -28.57 14.54
C ALA A 218 25.89 -27.74 15.69
N PRO A 219 25.13 -27.44 16.75
CA PRO A 219 25.65 -26.74 17.92
C PRO A 219 26.86 -27.46 18.53
N GLY A 220 27.88 -26.72 18.96
CA GLY A 220 29.08 -27.28 19.61
C GLY A 220 30.02 -28.06 18.67
N LYS A 221 29.73 -28.04 17.36
CA LYS A 221 30.58 -28.62 16.31
C LYS A 221 30.99 -27.59 15.27
N GLU A 222 31.29 -26.37 15.72
CA GLU A 222 31.62 -25.20 14.89
C GLU A 222 32.66 -25.57 13.84
N ARG A 223 33.68 -26.36 14.21
CA ARG A 223 34.74 -26.88 13.31
C ARG A 223 34.24 -27.64 12.06
N SER A 224 33.02 -28.15 12.07
CA SER A 224 32.40 -28.91 10.97
C SER A 224 31.33 -28.13 10.21
N TRP A 225 31.14 -26.85 10.52
CA TRP A 225 30.14 -26.02 9.86
C TRP A 225 30.50 -25.80 8.40
N ARG A 226 29.47 -25.70 7.56
CA ARG A 226 29.60 -25.50 6.12
C ARG A 226 29.21 -24.08 5.77
N LYS A 227 29.93 -23.51 4.79
CA LYS A 227 29.55 -22.25 4.17
C LYS A 227 28.33 -22.47 3.28
N LEU A 228 27.36 -21.57 3.38
CA LEU A 228 26.16 -21.51 2.53
C LEU A 228 26.26 -20.32 1.57
N PRO A 229 25.42 -20.29 0.52
CA PRO A 229 25.22 -19.10 -0.30
C PRO A 229 24.84 -17.88 0.54
N LEU A 230 25.11 -16.69 0.00
CA LEU A 230 24.66 -15.44 0.61
C LEU A 230 23.13 -15.32 0.47
N PRO A 231 22.44 -14.65 1.39
CA PRO A 231 21.01 -14.40 1.27
C PRO A 231 20.74 -13.48 0.07
N GLU A 232 19.64 -13.74 -0.62
CA GLU A 232 19.15 -12.91 -1.72
C GLU A 232 17.79 -12.34 -1.36
N GLN A 233 17.40 -11.27 -2.06
CA GLN A 233 16.07 -10.69 -1.90
C GLN A 233 15.03 -11.65 -2.50
N PHE A 234 13.89 -11.80 -1.83
CA PHE A 234 12.80 -12.68 -2.25
C PHE A 234 11.47 -11.94 -2.11
N GLY A 235 10.54 -12.12 -3.06
CA GLY A 235 9.22 -11.48 -3.03
C GLY A 235 9.02 -10.29 -3.97
N PHE A 236 9.98 -9.99 -4.85
CA PHE A 236 9.92 -8.81 -5.73
C PHE A 236 9.61 -9.13 -7.20
N GLU A 237 9.65 -10.40 -7.59
CA GLU A 237 9.29 -10.83 -8.94
C GLU A 237 7.77 -11.04 -9.09
N ASP A 238 7.21 -10.92 -10.30
CA ASP A 238 5.77 -11.11 -10.57
C ASP A 238 5.22 -12.49 -10.15
N SER A 239 6.09 -13.50 -10.11
CA SER A 239 5.79 -14.85 -9.62
C SER A 239 5.83 -14.98 -8.09
N GLN A 240 6.40 -13.98 -7.42
CA GLN A 240 6.62 -13.92 -5.98
C GLN A 240 5.77 -12.81 -5.31
N ALA A 241 5.23 -11.88 -6.11
CA ALA A 241 4.37 -10.76 -5.71
C ALA A 241 2.87 -11.07 -5.78
#